data_AF-H1V569-F1
#
_entry.id   AF-H1V569-F1
#
_cell.length_a   1.000
_cell.length_b   1.000
_cell.length_c   1.000
_cell.angle_alpha   90.00
_cell.angle_beta   90.00
_cell.angle_gamma   90.00
#
_symmetry.space_group_name_H-M   'P 1'
#
loop_
_entity.id
_entity.type
_entity.pdbx_description
1 polymer ?
#
loop_
_entity_poly.entity_id
_entity_poly.type
_entity_poly.pdbx_seq_one_letter_code
_entity_poly.pdbx_strand_id
1 'polypeptide(L)'
;MPPEFLLKIRRTISEAMSLAIEFLRDRWDASVAGTFGLHPDSRTKETDTSMGKRLTISWESKKDTIHEDPLILAAVRSLALWLREDDNELLRKEAAGLTDMFIDLYNASSPAGLDFRSPVLVGLEGILTEKAGLEEFSTHNGWEALTKDLLGIHQHTSTASDENEAARAVQIVRILLPIVESEVTGSREEWMALVTAVAAWEAPEAEQPLLVQEAQVAVLQLSTALLVGATEGMKRRVICYGTYFGATMAV
;
A
#
# COMPACT_ATOMS: atom_id res chain seq x y z
N MET A 1 17.82 10.21 -31.65
CA MET A 1 16.75 11.13 -31.20
C MET A 1 17.44 12.29 -30.52
N PRO A 2 17.17 13.54 -30.93
CA PRO A 2 17.80 14.70 -30.28
C PRO A 2 17.37 14.82 -28.81
N PRO A 3 18.29 15.11 -27.86
CA PRO A 3 18.02 15.12 -26.42
C PRO A 3 16.90 16.07 -25.97
N GLU A 4 16.67 17.15 -26.71
CA GLU A 4 15.60 18.12 -26.45
C GLU A 4 14.19 17.52 -26.54
N PHE A 5 14.00 16.49 -27.36
CA PHE A 5 12.71 15.80 -27.45
C PHE A 5 12.46 14.93 -26.22
N LEU A 6 13.50 14.35 -25.62
CA LEU A 6 13.37 13.57 -24.39
C LEU A 6 12.94 14.46 -23.20
N LEU A 7 13.53 15.64 -23.08
CA LEU A 7 13.14 16.62 -22.05
C LEU A 7 11.70 17.10 -22.24
N LYS A 8 11.29 17.35 -23.49
CA LYS A 8 9.91 17.73 -23.80
C LYS A 8 8.92 16.61 -23.45
N ILE A 9 9.24 15.37 -23.81
CA ILE A 9 8.41 14.20 -23.50
C ILE A 9 8.29 14.04 -21.98
N ARG A 10 9.41 14.08 -21.25
CA ARG A 10 9.41 14.00 -19.77
C ARG A 10 8.46 15.03 -19.18
N ARG A 11 8.58 16.30 -19.58
CA ARG A 11 7.70 17.38 -19.11
C ARG A 11 6.23 17.11 -19.41
N THR A 12 5.90 16.73 -20.64
CA THR A 12 4.51 16.44 -21.03
C THR A 12 3.94 15.25 -20.26
N ILE A 13 4.75 14.23 -19.97
CA ILE A 13 4.31 13.10 -19.14
C ILE A 13 4.08 13.57 -17.69
N SER A 14 4.98 14.35 -17.10
CA SER A 14 4.79 14.90 -15.75
C SER A 14 3.51 15.74 -15.66
N GLU A 15 3.25 16.61 -16.64
CA GLU A 15 2.01 17.39 -16.73
C GLU A 15 0.77 16.48 -16.83
N ALA A 16 0.85 15.40 -17.61
CA ALA A 16 -0.23 14.42 -17.70
C ALA A 16 -0.44 13.63 -16.39
N MET A 17 0.63 13.35 -15.64
CA MET A 17 0.56 12.67 -14.34
C MET A 17 -0.03 13.57 -13.26
N SER A 18 0.28 14.87 -13.26
CA SER A 18 -0.40 15.83 -12.36
C SER A 18 -1.91 15.87 -12.63
N LEU A 19 -2.33 15.88 -13.90
CA LEU A 19 -3.75 15.76 -14.26
C LEU A 19 -4.36 14.42 -13.85
N ALA A 20 -3.57 13.33 -13.90
CA ALA A 20 -4.03 12.03 -13.43
C ALA A 20 -4.22 12.00 -11.90
N ILE A 21 -3.39 12.73 -11.14
CA ILE A 21 -3.56 12.89 -9.70
C ILE A 21 -4.87 13.62 -9.39
N GLU A 22 -5.12 14.75 -10.05
CA GLU A 22 -6.39 15.49 -9.92
C GLU A 22 -7.59 14.62 -10.27
N PHE A 23 -7.52 13.91 -11.41
CA PHE A 23 -8.57 12.98 -11.82
C PHE A 23 -8.84 11.89 -10.77
N LEU A 24 -7.79 11.26 -10.23
CA LEU A 24 -7.94 10.23 -9.22
C LEU A 24 -8.57 10.79 -7.94
N ARG A 25 -8.12 11.96 -7.49
CA ARG A 25 -8.67 12.64 -6.30
C ARG A 25 -10.13 13.00 -6.48
N ASP A 26 -10.49 13.62 -7.60
CA ASP A 26 -11.86 14.01 -7.91
C ASP A 26 -12.79 12.79 -7.94
N ARG A 27 -12.33 11.69 -8.55
CA ARG A 27 -13.11 10.45 -8.60
C ARG A 27 -13.29 9.84 -7.21
N TRP A 28 -12.22 9.83 -6.41
CA TRP A 28 -12.25 9.35 -5.03
C TRP A 28 -13.24 10.14 -4.18
N ASP A 29 -13.12 11.47 -4.16
CA ASP A 29 -13.98 12.34 -3.38
C ASP A 29 -15.44 12.23 -3.83
N ALA A 30 -15.70 12.14 -5.13
CA ALA A 30 -17.04 11.92 -5.66
C ALA A 30 -17.65 10.58 -5.24
N SER A 31 -16.84 9.54 -5.09
CA SER A 31 -17.29 8.22 -4.62
C SER A 31 -17.54 8.18 -3.11
N VAL A 32 -16.65 8.77 -2.31
CA VAL A 32 -16.71 8.74 -0.85
C VAL A 32 -17.67 9.79 -0.28
N ALA A 33 -17.57 11.04 -0.71
CA ALA A 33 -18.39 12.15 -0.20
C ALA A 33 -19.69 12.37 -1.00
N GLY A 34 -19.77 11.85 -2.23
CA GLY A 34 -20.86 12.13 -3.16
C GLY A 34 -20.69 13.47 -3.87
N THR A 35 -21.41 13.67 -4.97
CA THR A 35 -21.42 14.95 -5.71
C THR A 35 -21.89 16.09 -4.80
N PHE A 36 -21.17 17.22 -4.80
CA PHE A 36 -21.57 18.42 -4.06
C PHE A 36 -23.05 18.77 -4.32
N GLY A 37 -23.88 18.66 -3.28
CA GLY A 37 -25.30 19.06 -3.32
C GLY A 37 -26.33 17.94 -3.48
N LEU A 38 -25.94 16.66 -3.53
CA LEU A 38 -26.87 15.54 -3.65
C LEU A 38 -26.59 14.46 -2.60
N HIS A 39 -27.58 14.17 -1.74
CA HIS A 39 -27.49 13.08 -0.76
C HIS A 39 -27.31 11.74 -1.51
N PRO A 40 -26.51 10.77 -1.03
CA PRO A 40 -26.31 9.48 -1.70
C PRO A 40 -27.62 8.76 -2.06
N ASP A 41 -28.69 8.99 -1.28
CA ASP A 41 -30.04 8.47 -1.52
C ASP A 41 -30.77 9.09 -2.72
N SER A 42 -30.28 10.21 -3.26
CA SER A 42 -30.83 10.84 -4.46
C SER A 42 -30.38 10.17 -5.76
N ARG A 43 -29.38 9.27 -5.70
CA ARG A 43 -28.87 8.45 -6.82
C ARG A 43 -29.88 7.44 -7.38
N THR A 44 -31.01 7.22 -6.72
CA THR A 44 -32.00 6.20 -7.11
C THR A 44 -33.15 6.71 -7.99
N LYS A 45 -33.21 8.02 -8.27
CA LYS A 45 -34.38 8.60 -8.97
C LYS A 45 -34.11 8.76 -10.47
N GLU A 46 -34.79 7.93 -11.25
CA GLU A 46 -35.03 8.20 -12.68
C GLU A 46 -35.71 9.58 -12.81
N THR A 47 -35.21 10.43 -13.71
CA THR A 47 -35.85 11.72 -13.97
C THR A 47 -36.73 11.59 -15.21
N ASP A 48 -38.00 11.97 -15.09
CA ASP A 48 -38.93 12.02 -16.23
C ASP A 48 -38.48 13.13 -17.18
N THR A 49 -38.03 12.74 -18.37
CA THR A 49 -37.78 13.66 -19.47
C THR A 49 -38.92 13.59 -20.47
N SER A 50 -39.05 14.58 -21.36
CA SER A 50 -40.05 14.58 -22.45
C SER A 50 -39.93 13.39 -23.41
N MET A 51 -38.86 12.59 -23.29
CA MET A 51 -38.58 11.37 -24.05
C MET A 51 -38.69 10.10 -23.17
N GLY A 52 -39.31 10.18 -21.99
CA GLY A 52 -39.47 9.11 -21.02
C GLY A 52 -38.53 9.22 -19.80
N LYS A 53 -38.61 8.23 -18.90
CA LYS A 53 -37.70 8.11 -17.76
C LYS A 53 -36.29 7.85 -18.25
N ARG A 54 -35.38 8.81 -18.02
CA ARG A 54 -33.97 8.63 -18.32
C ARG A 54 -33.19 8.67 -17.01
N LEU A 55 -32.21 7.77 -16.92
CA LEU A 55 -31.12 7.93 -15.96
C LEU A 55 -30.44 9.25 -16.31
N THR A 56 -30.40 10.18 -15.36
CA THR A 56 -29.59 11.39 -15.52
C THR A 56 -28.17 10.96 -15.81
N ILE A 57 -27.52 11.60 -16.79
CA ILE A 57 -26.09 11.43 -17.04
C ILE A 57 -25.36 12.03 -15.83
N SER A 58 -25.25 11.27 -14.74
CA SER A 58 -24.10 11.40 -13.88
C SER A 58 -22.97 10.71 -14.62
N TRP A 59 -21.81 11.35 -14.71
CA TRP A 59 -20.55 10.70 -15.10
C TRP A 59 -20.20 9.49 -14.19
N GLU A 60 -21.02 9.22 -13.19
CA GLU A 60 -20.99 8.11 -12.27
C GLU A 60 -22.14 7.14 -12.60
N SER A 61 -21.80 5.96 -13.12
CA SER A 61 -22.68 4.81 -13.14
C SER A 61 -22.84 4.31 -11.71
N LYS A 62 -24.08 4.08 -11.26
CA LYS A 62 -24.43 3.43 -9.98
C LYS A 62 -23.71 2.08 -9.73
N LYS A 63 -23.10 1.49 -10.77
CA LYS A 63 -22.50 0.15 -10.74
C LYS A 63 -20.98 0.15 -10.52
N ASP A 64 -20.28 1.25 -10.79
CA ASP A 64 -18.81 1.21 -10.79
C ASP A 64 -18.29 1.73 -9.46
N THR A 65 -18.15 0.84 -8.48
CA THR A 65 -17.34 1.10 -7.29
C THR A 65 -15.90 1.36 -7.72
N ILE A 66 -15.20 2.31 -7.12
CA ILE A 66 -13.80 2.64 -7.49
C ILE A 66 -12.91 1.40 -7.44
N HIS A 67 -13.16 0.51 -6.48
CA HIS A 67 -12.46 -0.78 -6.31
C HIS A 67 -12.67 -1.77 -7.47
N GLU A 68 -13.60 -1.49 -8.38
CA GLU A 68 -13.93 -2.34 -9.53
C GLU A 68 -13.70 -1.60 -10.87
N ASP A 69 -13.24 -0.35 -10.84
CA ASP A 69 -13.02 0.46 -12.05
C ASP A 69 -11.62 0.18 -12.66
N PRO A 70 -11.52 -0.47 -13.83
CA PRO A 70 -10.25 -0.76 -14.47
C PRO A 70 -9.50 0.49 -14.93
N LEU A 71 -10.21 1.61 -15.14
CA LEU A 71 -9.57 2.89 -15.49
C LEU A 71 -8.79 3.44 -14.30
N ILE A 72 -9.35 3.32 -13.09
CA ILE A 72 -8.65 3.71 -11.85
C ILE A 72 -7.41 2.85 -11.68
N LEU A 73 -7.52 1.53 -11.87
CA LEU A 73 -6.37 0.64 -11.78
C LEU A 73 -5.28 0.98 -12.81
N ALA A 74 -5.65 1.30 -14.05
CA ALA A 74 -4.71 1.69 -15.09
C ALA A 74 -4.04 3.04 -14.79
N ALA A 75 -4.79 4.01 -14.26
CA ALA A 75 -4.26 5.30 -13.84
C ALA A 75 -3.29 5.15 -12.67
N VAL A 76 -3.65 4.40 -11.62
CA VAL A 76 -2.79 4.11 -10.47
C VAL A 76 -1.50 3.41 -10.92
N ARG A 77 -1.58 2.41 -11.81
CA ARG A 77 -0.40 1.73 -12.36
C ARG A 77 0.54 2.68 -13.10
N SER A 78 -0.02 3.53 -13.96
CA SER A 78 0.76 4.46 -14.77
C SER A 78 1.44 5.50 -13.89
N LEU A 79 0.70 6.05 -12.93
CA LEU A 79 1.21 7.02 -11.96
C LEU A 79 2.28 6.39 -11.06
N ALA A 80 2.05 5.19 -10.52
CA ALA A 80 2.99 4.49 -9.66
C ALA A 80 4.33 4.25 -10.33
N LEU A 81 4.32 3.77 -11.58
CA LEU A 81 5.54 3.60 -12.36
C LEU A 81 6.26 4.93 -12.56
N TRP A 82 5.53 6.00 -12.88
CA TRP A 82 6.16 7.30 -13.10
C TRP A 82 6.75 7.89 -11.82
N LEU A 83 6.05 7.80 -10.69
CA LEU A 83 6.52 8.29 -9.38
C LEU A 83 7.79 7.60 -8.92
N ARG A 84 7.93 6.30 -9.23
CA ARG A 84 9.13 5.53 -8.90
C ARG A 84 10.32 5.86 -9.81
N GLU A 85 10.09 5.99 -11.11
CA GLU A 85 11.18 6.16 -12.10
C GLU A 85 11.61 7.63 -12.29
N ASP A 86 10.69 8.59 -12.13
CA ASP A 86 10.98 10.02 -12.27
C ASP A 86 11.35 10.63 -10.91
N ASP A 87 12.49 11.31 -10.88
CA ASP A 87 12.95 12.08 -9.71
C ASP A 87 12.35 13.50 -9.78
N ASN A 88 11.06 13.57 -9.49
CA ASN A 88 10.27 14.81 -9.51
C ASN A 88 9.59 15.01 -8.16
N GLU A 89 10.28 15.74 -7.29
CA GLU A 89 9.84 16.07 -5.92
C GLU A 89 8.47 16.76 -5.89
N LEU A 90 8.19 17.64 -6.85
CA LEU A 90 6.90 18.35 -6.93
C LEU A 90 5.74 17.38 -7.17
N LEU A 91 5.91 16.47 -8.14
CA LEU A 91 4.90 15.47 -8.46
C LEU A 91 4.70 14.47 -7.32
N ARG A 92 5.78 14.05 -6.64
CA ARG A 92 5.69 13.18 -5.45
C ARG A 92 4.95 13.86 -4.31
N LYS A 93 5.18 15.16 -4.11
CA LYS A 93 4.45 15.98 -3.13
C LYS A 93 2.97 16.14 -3.47
N GLU A 94 2.62 16.32 -4.75
CA GLU A 94 1.23 16.31 -5.21
C GLU A 94 0.57 14.94 -4.95
N ALA A 95 1.28 13.85 -5.27
CA ALA A 95 0.80 12.49 -5.08
C ALA A 95 0.64 12.08 -3.61
N ALA A 96 1.31 12.76 -2.67
CA ALA A 96 1.13 12.53 -1.23
C ALA A 96 -0.34 12.70 -0.81
N GLY A 97 -1.10 13.59 -1.46
CA GLY A 97 -2.53 13.77 -1.22
C GLY A 97 -3.45 12.63 -1.69
N LEU A 98 -2.88 11.59 -2.32
CA LEU A 98 -3.58 10.35 -2.67
C LEU A 98 -3.30 9.20 -1.69
N THR A 99 -2.51 9.43 -0.64
CA THR A 99 -2.08 8.36 0.28
C THR A 99 -3.27 7.69 0.97
N ASP A 100 -4.27 8.46 1.39
CA ASP A 100 -5.54 7.93 1.95
C ASP A 100 -6.24 6.97 0.97
N MET A 101 -6.41 7.40 -0.28
CA MET A 101 -7.02 6.61 -1.34
C MET A 101 -6.19 5.34 -1.61
N PHE A 102 -4.87 5.44 -1.65
CA PHE A 102 -3.99 4.29 -1.88
C PHE A 102 -4.11 3.25 -0.77
N ILE A 103 -4.11 3.67 0.50
CA ILE A 103 -4.28 2.75 1.63
C ILE A 103 -5.68 2.12 1.62
N ASP A 104 -6.73 2.86 1.27
CA ASP A 104 -8.07 2.29 1.18
C ASP A 104 -8.20 1.28 0.03
N LEU A 105 -7.71 1.64 -1.17
CA LEU A 105 -7.64 0.73 -2.32
C LEU A 105 -6.84 -0.54 -2.00
N TYR A 106 -5.75 -0.40 -1.24
CA TYR A 106 -4.94 -1.52 -0.78
C TYR A 106 -5.75 -2.47 0.10
N ASN A 107 -6.46 -1.93 1.10
CA ASN A 107 -7.25 -2.70 2.06
C ASN A 107 -8.49 -3.35 1.43
N ALA A 108 -9.11 -2.69 0.46
CA ALA A 108 -10.29 -3.19 -0.25
C ALA A 108 -9.95 -4.22 -1.34
N SER A 109 -8.69 -4.34 -1.73
CA SER A 109 -8.27 -5.26 -2.80
C SER A 109 -8.45 -6.73 -2.41
N SER A 110 -8.88 -7.54 -3.37
CA SER A 110 -9.11 -8.98 -3.21
C SER A 110 -8.58 -9.76 -4.41
N PRO A 111 -8.04 -10.99 -4.22
CA PRO A 111 -7.62 -11.86 -5.32
C PRO A 111 -8.73 -12.19 -6.32
N ALA A 112 -10.00 -12.08 -5.91
CA ALA A 112 -11.15 -12.38 -6.76
C ALA A 112 -11.57 -11.22 -7.69
N GLY A 113 -10.98 -10.03 -7.52
CA GLY A 113 -11.35 -8.81 -8.24
C GLY A 113 -10.15 -8.06 -8.82
N LEU A 114 -10.28 -6.75 -8.98
CA LEU A 114 -9.16 -5.89 -9.35
C LEU A 114 -8.21 -5.75 -8.15
N ASP A 115 -6.96 -6.15 -8.34
CA ASP A 115 -5.93 -6.06 -7.30
C ASP A 115 -5.11 -4.77 -7.46
N PHE A 116 -5.27 -3.86 -6.50
CA PHE A 116 -4.53 -2.59 -6.44
C PHE A 116 -3.27 -2.71 -5.58
N ARG A 117 -3.06 -3.81 -4.84
CA ARG A 117 -1.98 -3.92 -3.85
C ARG A 117 -0.61 -3.69 -4.47
N SER A 118 -0.28 -4.40 -5.55
CA SER A 118 1.04 -4.24 -6.20
C SER A 118 1.24 -2.83 -6.79
N PRO A 119 0.30 -2.27 -7.58
CA PRO A 119 0.42 -0.89 -8.06
C PRO A 119 0.54 0.15 -6.94
N VAL A 120 -0.22 0.00 -5.85
CA VAL A 120 -0.15 0.88 -4.69
C VAL A 120 1.22 0.81 -4.01
N LEU A 121 1.77 -0.40 -3.79
CA LEU A 121 3.10 -0.55 -3.21
C LEU A 121 4.17 0.15 -4.06
N VAL A 122 4.11 0.00 -5.38
CA VAL A 122 5.03 0.69 -6.30
C VAL A 122 4.87 2.22 -6.22
N GLY A 123 3.64 2.72 -6.10
CA GLY A 123 3.41 4.17 -5.96
C GLY A 123 3.90 4.72 -4.63
N LEU A 124 3.68 3.98 -3.54
CA LEU A 124 4.16 4.32 -2.19
C LEU A 124 5.68 4.37 -2.14
N GLU A 125 6.40 3.50 -2.86
CA GLU A 125 7.87 3.57 -2.97
C GLU A 125 8.36 4.94 -3.45
N GLY A 126 7.64 5.57 -4.39
CA GLY A 126 7.94 6.93 -4.84
C GLY A 126 7.44 8.02 -3.89
N ILE A 127 6.22 7.90 -3.35
CA ILE A 127 5.62 8.93 -2.49
C ILE A 127 6.38 9.08 -1.16
N LEU A 128 6.82 7.97 -0.58
CA LEU A 128 7.42 7.93 0.76
C LEU A 128 8.87 8.43 0.79
N THR A 129 9.46 8.77 -0.36
CA THR A 129 10.72 9.51 -0.39
C THR A 129 10.53 10.96 0.06
N GLU A 130 9.32 11.50 -0.10
CA GLU A 130 8.96 12.86 0.31
C GLU A 130 8.41 12.89 1.74
N LYS A 131 8.77 13.94 2.49
CA LYS A 131 8.31 14.12 3.88
C LYS A 131 6.78 14.19 3.99
N ALA A 132 6.15 14.89 3.05
CA ALA A 132 4.69 14.98 3.00
C ALA A 132 4.05 13.59 2.83
N GLY A 133 4.65 12.71 2.03
CA GLY A 133 4.19 11.34 1.86
C GLY A 133 4.29 10.53 3.16
N LEU A 134 5.39 10.66 3.90
CA LEU A 134 5.57 9.99 5.20
C LEU A 134 4.56 10.46 6.25
N GLU A 135 4.25 11.76 6.29
CA GLU A 135 3.27 12.37 7.18
C GLU A 135 1.85 11.84 6.88
N GLU A 136 1.45 11.86 5.61
CA GLU A 136 0.15 11.32 5.17
C GLU A 136 0.04 9.81 5.41
N PHE A 137 1.10 9.05 5.13
CA PHE A 137 1.14 7.61 5.37
C PHE A 137 0.98 7.26 6.85
N SER A 138 1.61 8.03 7.73
CA SER A 138 1.45 7.87 9.17
C SER A 138 0.04 8.25 9.63
N THR A 139 -0.53 9.32 9.06
CA THR A 139 -1.88 9.82 9.38
C THR A 139 -2.97 8.82 9.00
N HIS A 140 -2.77 8.10 7.89
CA HIS A 140 -3.73 7.14 7.34
C HIS A 140 -3.47 5.68 7.71
N ASN A 141 -2.76 5.43 8.83
CA ASN A 141 -2.47 4.09 9.35
C ASN A 141 -1.81 3.16 8.30
N GLY A 142 -1.01 3.71 7.40
CA GLY A 142 -0.37 2.94 6.33
C GLY A 142 0.55 1.85 6.88
N TRP A 143 1.23 2.12 8.00
CA TRP A 143 2.04 1.11 8.69
C TRP A 143 1.21 -0.09 9.15
N GLU A 144 0.06 0.15 9.77
CA GLU A 144 -0.83 -0.92 10.25
C GLU A 144 -1.35 -1.76 9.09
N ALA A 145 -1.79 -1.11 8.01
CA ALA A 145 -2.27 -1.80 6.81
C ALA A 145 -1.21 -2.75 6.23
N LEU A 146 0.02 -2.26 6.05
CA LEU A 146 1.10 -3.05 5.47
C LEU A 146 1.61 -4.15 6.39
N THR A 147 1.75 -3.88 7.69
CA THR A 147 2.19 -4.90 8.65
C THR A 147 1.15 -5.99 8.88
N LYS A 148 -0.14 -5.64 8.87
CA LYS A 148 -1.22 -6.63 8.93
C LYS A 148 -1.22 -7.57 7.73
N ASP A 149 -1.03 -7.05 6.51
CA ASP A 149 -0.92 -7.91 5.32
C ASP A 149 0.37 -8.74 5.37
N LEU A 150 1.50 -8.17 5.80
CA LEU A 150 2.75 -8.91 5.96
C LEU A 150 2.62 -10.09 6.93
N LEU A 151 1.95 -9.88 8.07
CA LEU A 151 1.64 -10.95 9.03
C LEU A 151 0.70 -12.00 8.44
N GLY A 152 -0.32 -11.57 7.69
CA GLY A 152 -1.20 -12.46 6.95
C GLY A 152 -0.43 -13.36 5.99
N ILE A 153 0.41 -12.77 5.13
CA ILE A 153 1.25 -13.51 4.18
C ILE A 153 2.18 -14.47 4.91
N HIS A 154 2.81 -14.05 6.01
CA HIS A 154 3.75 -14.86 6.77
C HIS A 154 3.08 -16.12 7.37
N GLN A 155 1.87 -15.97 7.89
CA GLN A 155 1.06 -17.09 8.39
C GLN A 155 0.64 -18.05 7.25
N HIS A 156 0.22 -17.52 6.10
CA HIS A 156 -0.20 -18.33 4.96
C HIS A 156 0.98 -19.06 4.29
N THR A 157 2.12 -18.39 4.13
CA THR A 157 3.34 -18.94 3.52
C THR A 157 3.93 -20.10 4.31
N SER A 158 3.66 -20.16 5.62
CA SER A 158 4.02 -21.30 6.47
C SER A 158 3.20 -22.56 6.17
N THR A 159 2.08 -22.43 5.44
CA THR A 159 1.17 -23.53 5.10
C THR A 159 1.07 -23.82 3.60
N ALA A 160 1.27 -22.82 2.74
CA ALA A 160 1.22 -22.93 1.30
C ALA A 160 2.27 -21.99 0.65
N SER A 161 3.06 -22.50 -0.29
CA SER A 161 4.08 -21.70 -0.98
C SER A 161 3.45 -20.93 -2.15
N ASP A 162 2.95 -19.72 -1.89
CA ASP A 162 2.47 -18.79 -2.94
C ASP A 162 3.53 -17.73 -3.27
N GLU A 163 4.06 -17.79 -4.49
CA GLU A 163 5.08 -16.87 -5.00
C GLU A 163 4.56 -15.42 -5.17
N ASN A 164 3.27 -15.22 -5.46
CA ASN A 164 2.70 -13.88 -5.62
C ASN A 164 2.59 -13.16 -4.27
N GLU A 165 2.23 -13.89 -3.22
CA GLU A 165 2.22 -13.36 -1.86
C GLU A 165 3.63 -13.10 -1.36
N ALA A 166 4.58 -14.00 -1.67
CA ALA A 166 5.99 -13.77 -1.37
C ALA A 166 6.55 -12.51 -2.07
N ALA A 167 6.25 -12.29 -3.35
CA ALA A 167 6.60 -11.06 -4.06
C ALA A 167 6.03 -9.82 -3.36
N ARG A 168 4.77 -9.89 -2.91
CA ARG A 168 4.09 -8.80 -2.18
C ARG A 168 4.78 -8.51 -0.85
N ALA A 169 5.14 -9.55 -0.08
CA ALA A 169 5.87 -9.40 1.18
C ALA A 169 7.23 -8.71 0.99
N VAL A 170 7.99 -9.07 -0.05
CA VAL A 170 9.26 -8.40 -0.37
C VAL A 170 9.04 -6.92 -0.69
N GLN A 171 8.00 -6.57 -1.45
CA GLN A 171 7.64 -5.18 -1.76
C GLN A 171 7.25 -4.39 -0.51
N ILE A 172 6.45 -4.98 0.38
CA ILE A 172 6.07 -4.36 1.66
C ILE A 172 7.34 -4.06 2.49
N VAL A 173 8.23 -5.05 2.65
CA VAL A 173 9.46 -4.85 3.42
C VAL A 173 10.33 -3.75 2.82
N ARG A 174 10.46 -3.70 1.48
CA ARG A 174 11.22 -2.66 0.80
C ARG A 174 10.73 -1.25 1.14
N ILE A 175 9.42 -1.08 1.32
CA ILE A 175 8.82 0.20 1.69
C ILE A 175 9.02 0.50 3.18
N LEU A 176 8.80 -0.49 4.04
CA LEU A 176 8.84 -0.28 5.49
C LEU A 176 10.27 -0.12 6.03
N LEU A 177 11.26 -0.78 5.43
CA LEU A 177 12.63 -0.79 5.95
C LEU A 177 13.28 0.61 5.97
N PRO A 178 13.26 1.41 4.88
CA PRO A 178 13.79 2.78 4.90
C PRO A 178 13.09 3.67 5.94
N ILE A 179 11.80 3.48 6.17
CA ILE A 179 11.04 4.24 7.18
C ILE A 179 11.60 3.94 8.57
N VAL A 180 11.75 2.65 8.91
CA VAL A 180 12.31 2.20 10.20
C VAL A 180 13.73 2.70 10.39
N GLU A 181 14.57 2.64 9.35
CA GLU A 181 15.97 3.08 9.41
C GLU A 181 16.09 4.62 9.54
N SER A 182 15.12 5.37 9.05
CA SER A 182 15.10 6.84 9.15
C SER A 182 14.57 7.38 10.49
N GLU A 183 13.89 6.56 11.29
CA GLU A 183 13.29 7.00 12.55
C GLU A 183 14.34 7.24 13.65
N VAL A 184 14.45 8.49 14.08
CA VAL A 184 15.40 8.93 15.12
C VAL A 184 14.91 8.58 16.54
N THR A 185 13.59 8.42 16.73
CA THR A 185 12.93 8.20 18.02
C THR A 185 13.02 6.76 18.55
N GLY A 186 13.64 5.85 17.78
CA GLY A 186 13.65 4.43 18.08
C GLY A 186 12.33 3.76 17.72
N SER A 187 12.31 2.42 17.77
CA SER A 187 11.16 1.64 17.30
C SER A 187 9.93 1.78 18.19
N ARG A 188 8.76 1.95 17.57
CA ARG A 188 7.48 2.09 18.26
C ARG A 188 7.00 0.76 18.84
N GLU A 189 6.24 0.80 19.93
CA GLU A 189 5.73 -0.41 20.59
C GLU A 189 4.78 -1.22 19.70
N GLU A 190 3.94 -0.54 18.92
CA GLU A 190 3.07 -1.12 17.89
C GLU A 190 3.84 -2.01 16.89
N TRP A 191 5.10 -1.70 16.62
CA TRP A 191 5.93 -2.45 15.67
C TRP A 191 6.48 -3.75 16.27
N MET A 192 6.50 -3.87 17.59
CA MET A 192 7.00 -5.07 18.28
C MET A 192 6.07 -6.27 18.15
N ALA A 193 4.80 -6.06 17.79
CA ALA A 193 3.88 -7.15 17.49
C ALA A 193 4.38 -7.97 16.28
N LEU A 194 4.89 -7.29 15.24
CA LEU A 194 5.51 -7.93 14.09
C LEU A 194 6.73 -8.76 14.51
N VAL A 195 7.63 -8.15 15.29
CA VAL A 195 8.85 -8.83 15.79
C VAL A 195 8.49 -10.07 16.60
N THR A 196 7.47 -9.99 17.46
CA THR A 196 7.06 -11.12 18.30
C THR A 196 6.47 -12.25 17.48
N ALA A 197 5.66 -11.92 16.46
CA ALA A 197 5.11 -12.93 15.55
C ALA A 197 6.20 -13.62 14.72
N VAL A 198 7.18 -12.86 14.23
CA VAL A 198 8.32 -13.40 13.47
C VAL A 198 9.27 -14.20 14.38
N ALA A 199 9.45 -13.80 15.64
CA ALA A 199 10.27 -14.54 16.60
C ALA A 199 9.63 -15.88 17.03
N ALA A 200 8.30 -15.98 16.97
CA ALA A 200 7.56 -17.22 17.24
C ALA A 200 7.47 -18.13 16.01
N TRP A 201 8.06 -17.73 14.88
CA TRP A 201 7.97 -18.48 13.64
C TRP A 201 8.95 -19.65 13.60
N GLU A 202 8.45 -20.81 13.17
CA GLU A 202 9.24 -22.00 12.90
C GLU A 202 9.46 -22.13 11.39
N ALA A 203 10.73 -22.08 10.99
CA ALA A 203 11.10 -22.22 9.59
C ALA A 203 10.74 -23.64 9.09
N PRO A 204 10.00 -23.79 7.98
CA PRO A 204 9.69 -25.09 7.42
C PRO A 204 10.97 -25.82 6.97
N GLU A 205 11.11 -27.09 7.31
CA GLU A 205 12.27 -27.92 6.89
C GLU A 205 12.24 -28.32 5.40
N ALA A 206 11.08 -28.15 4.74
CA ALA A 206 10.88 -28.51 3.35
C ALA A 206 11.54 -27.49 2.39
N GLU A 207 11.94 -27.94 1.21
CA GLU A 207 12.46 -27.08 0.15
C GLU A 207 11.36 -26.13 -0.34
N GLN A 208 11.61 -24.83 -0.23
CA GLN A 208 10.67 -23.77 -0.63
C GLN A 208 11.18 -23.01 -1.87
N PRO A 209 10.28 -22.42 -2.68
CA PRO A 209 10.68 -21.55 -3.78
C PRO A 209 11.61 -20.42 -3.32
N LEU A 210 12.56 -20.03 -4.17
CA LEU A 210 13.56 -19.00 -3.84
C LEU A 210 12.91 -17.68 -3.41
N LEU A 211 11.81 -17.29 -4.05
CA LEU A 211 11.10 -16.04 -3.75
C LEU A 211 10.44 -16.07 -2.36
N VAL A 212 9.98 -17.24 -1.91
CA VAL A 212 9.44 -17.45 -0.56
C VAL A 212 10.56 -17.29 0.48
N GLN A 213 11.75 -17.83 0.20
CA GLN A 213 12.92 -17.66 1.07
C GLN A 213 13.36 -16.19 1.12
N GLU A 214 13.35 -15.49 -0.02
CA GLU A 214 13.64 -14.05 -0.08
C GLU A 214 12.66 -13.24 0.78
N ALA A 215 11.36 -13.55 0.71
CA ALA A 215 10.34 -12.91 1.54
C ALA A 215 10.59 -13.14 3.04
N GLN A 216 10.96 -14.36 3.44
CA GLN A 216 11.28 -14.68 4.84
C GLN A 216 12.52 -13.91 5.33
N VAL A 217 13.58 -13.87 4.52
CA VAL A 217 14.79 -13.10 4.82
C VAL A 217 14.48 -11.61 4.95
N ALA A 218 13.66 -11.07 4.05
CA ALA A 218 13.24 -9.68 4.09
C ALA A 218 12.46 -9.37 5.40
N VAL A 219 11.53 -10.22 5.79
CA VAL A 219 10.77 -10.08 7.05
C VAL A 219 11.68 -10.15 8.28
N LEU A 220 12.69 -11.04 8.26
CA LEU A 220 13.70 -11.12 9.32
C LEU A 220 14.59 -9.86 9.36
N GLN A 221 14.95 -9.31 8.21
CA GLN A 221 15.72 -8.07 8.11
C GLN A 221 14.94 -6.91 8.72
N LEU A 222 13.66 -6.74 8.36
CA LEU A 222 12.79 -5.71 8.93
C LEU A 222 12.67 -5.88 10.46
N SER A 223 12.45 -7.11 10.92
CA SER A 223 12.34 -7.41 12.36
C SER A 223 13.63 -7.12 13.12
N THR A 224 14.78 -7.38 12.50
CA THR A 224 16.09 -7.08 13.08
C THR A 224 16.34 -5.58 13.14
N ALA A 225 15.99 -4.83 12.10
CA ALA A 225 16.07 -3.37 12.09
C ALA A 225 15.22 -2.75 13.22
N LEU A 226 13.99 -3.26 13.40
CA LEU A 226 13.11 -2.89 14.51
C LEU A 226 13.72 -3.23 15.88
N LEU A 227 14.34 -4.41 16.02
CA LEU A 227 15.00 -4.78 17.28
C LEU A 227 16.22 -3.93 17.61
N VAL A 228 17.01 -3.56 16.61
CA VAL A 228 18.18 -2.67 16.78
C VAL A 228 17.74 -1.30 17.25
N GLY A 229 16.65 -0.76 16.69
CA GLY A 229 16.06 0.52 17.08
C GLY A 229 15.25 0.50 18.38
N ALA A 230 14.93 -0.67 18.93
CA ALA A 230 14.11 -0.79 20.13
C ALA A 230 14.88 -0.44 21.43
N THR A 231 14.15 0.03 22.45
CA THR A 231 14.71 0.26 23.78
C THR A 231 15.08 -1.06 24.48
N GLU A 232 16.01 -1.01 25.45
CA GLU A 232 16.43 -2.19 26.21
C GLU A 232 15.27 -2.91 26.93
N GLY A 233 14.25 -2.17 27.37
CA GLY A 233 13.05 -2.75 27.96
C GLY A 233 12.20 -3.55 26.97
N MET A 234 12.11 -3.09 25.72
CA MET A 234 11.39 -3.78 24.64
C MET A 234 12.13 -5.04 24.20
N LYS A 235 13.46 -4.97 24.04
CA LYS A 235 14.30 -6.13 23.70
C LYS A 235 14.14 -7.25 24.73
N ARG A 236 14.19 -6.93 26.02
CA ARG A 236 14.01 -7.93 27.10
C ARG A 236 12.64 -8.60 27.07
N ARG A 237 11.57 -7.86 26.75
CA ARG A 237 10.22 -8.43 26.64
C ARG A 237 10.15 -9.47 25.52
N VAL A 238 10.65 -9.14 24.32
CA VAL A 238 10.67 -10.07 23.19
C VAL A 238 11.49 -11.32 23.50
N ILE A 239 12.67 -11.17 24.11
CA ILE A 239 13.53 -12.31 24.48
C ILE A 239 12.85 -13.20 25.52
N CYS A 240 12.16 -12.62 26.51
CA CYS A 240 11.34 -13.39 27.45
C CYS A 240 10.24 -14.17 26.72
N TYR A 241 9.50 -13.57 25.79
CA TYR A 241 8.47 -14.29 25.03
C TYR A 241 9.04 -15.44 24.18
N GLY A 242 10.18 -15.22 23.50
CA GLY A 242 10.85 -16.29 22.74
C GLY A 242 11.37 -17.44 23.60
N THR A 243 11.81 -17.17 24.83
CA THR A 243 12.25 -18.22 25.77
C THR A 243 11.09 -19.02 26.37
N TYR A 244 9.91 -18.41 26.59
CA TYR A 244 8.71 -19.15 27.01
C TYR A 244 8.17 -20.05 25.90
N PHE A 245 8.17 -19.61 24.63
CA PHE A 245 7.78 -20.47 23.50
C PHE A 245 8.76 -21.63 23.27
N GLY A 246 10.07 -21.38 23.32
CA GLY A 246 11.08 -22.44 23.21
C GLY A 246 11.07 -23.46 24.36
N ALA A 247 10.62 -23.08 25.56
CA ALA A 247 10.50 -23.99 26.70
C ALA A 247 9.21 -24.84 26.67
N THR A 248 8.18 -24.44 25.92
CA THR A 248 6.90 -25.17 25.87
C THR A 248 6.93 -26.33 24.87
N MET A 249 7.98 -26.45 24.05
CA MET A 249 8.20 -27.56 23.10
C MET A 249 9.26 -28.58 23.55
N ALA A 250 9.78 -28.45 24.77
CA ALA A 250 10.72 -29.39 25.37
C ALA A 250 10.05 -30.36 26.37
N VAL A 251 8.76 -30.68 26.18
CA VAL A 251 8.02 -31.70 26.96
C VAL A 251 7.23 -32.62 26.03
#